data_AF-A0A352B215-F1
#
_entry.id   AF-A0A352B215-F1
#
_cell.length_a   1.000
_cell.length_b   1.000
_cell.length_c   1.000
_cell.angle_alpha   90.00
_cell.angle_beta   90.00
_cell.angle_gamma   90.00
#
_symmetry.space_group_name_H-M   'P 1'
#
loop_
_entity.id
_entity.type
_entity.pdbx_description
1 polymer ?
#
loop_
_entity_poly.entity_id
_entity_poly.type
_entity_poly.pdbx_seq_one_letter_code
_entity_poly.pdbx_strand_id
1 'polypeptide(L)'
;MKRSPIFIFGPPFVLASLGIALILQGGLFQAQSFELIEEQTVEFQTAGLIPPTPFTSDYLYPRFTIDHAFQELVVVNKQRELDPIDYAPPTLVTVPSSAALDNSRELVLAPLAAAALVDLADEMFDQGVGQLFMNSAYRTYEYQAELFESKTTQYG
;
A
#
# COMPACT_ATOMS: atom_id res chain seq x y z
N MET A 1 7.61 53.41 -4.40
CA MET A 1 8.41 52.49 -5.24
C MET A 1 7.76 51.11 -5.22
N LYS A 2 7.09 50.69 -6.29
CA LYS A 2 6.49 49.35 -6.43
C LYS A 2 7.50 48.46 -7.18
N ARG A 3 7.85 47.29 -6.63
CA ARG A 3 8.62 46.25 -7.33
C ARG A 3 7.64 45.18 -7.81
N SER A 4 7.52 44.99 -9.11
CA SER A 4 6.81 43.85 -9.71
C SER A 4 7.77 42.64 -9.81
N PRO A 5 7.35 41.41 -9.48
CA PRO A 5 8.15 40.23 -9.76
C PRO A 5 8.12 39.94 -11.27
N ILE A 6 9.31 39.90 -11.87
CA ILE A 6 9.51 39.44 -13.25
C ILE A 6 9.40 37.91 -13.20
N PHE A 7 8.33 37.37 -13.77
CA PHE A 7 8.22 35.95 -14.06
C PHE A 7 9.26 35.60 -15.13
N ILE A 8 10.21 34.73 -14.79
CA ILE A 8 11.16 34.15 -15.75
C ILE A 8 10.42 33.04 -16.51
N PHE A 9 9.60 33.44 -17.48
CA PHE A 9 9.21 32.53 -18.55
C PHE A 9 10.21 32.72 -19.69
N GLY A 10 11.13 31.75 -19.82
CA GLY A 10 12.02 31.70 -20.99
C GLY A 10 11.21 31.66 -22.29
N PRO A 11 11.80 32.05 -23.42
CA PRO A 11 11.12 32.07 -24.72
C PRO A 11 10.50 30.70 -25.02
N PRO A 12 9.27 30.62 -25.56
CA PRO A 12 8.54 29.37 -25.76
C PRO A 12 9.30 28.33 -26.57
N PHE A 13 10.17 28.76 -27.49
CA PHE A 13 11.02 27.86 -28.28
C PHE A 13 12.09 27.13 -27.47
N VAL A 14 12.60 27.75 -26.39
CA VAL A 14 13.60 27.15 -25.50
C VAL A 14 12.95 26.08 -24.60
N LEU A 15 11.73 26.34 -24.14
CA LEU A 15 10.96 25.35 -23.38
C LEU A 15 10.49 24.20 -24.26
N ALA A 16 10.11 24.47 -25.51
CA ALA A 16 9.74 23.44 -26.47
C ALA A 16 10.93 22.55 -26.86
N SER A 17 12.11 23.13 -27.07
CA SER A 17 13.32 22.34 -27.37
C SER A 17 13.79 21.51 -26.17
N LEU A 18 13.72 22.05 -24.95
CA LEU A 18 14.00 21.30 -23.73
C LEU A 18 13.00 20.14 -23.54
N GLY A 19 11.72 20.38 -23.82
CA GLY A 19 10.68 19.35 -23.76
C GLY A 19 10.89 18.22 -24.77
N ILE A 20 11.25 18.55 -26.02
CA ILE A 20 11.55 17.54 -27.06
C ILE A 20 12.83 16.77 -26.70
N ALA A 21 13.86 17.44 -26.18
CA ALA A 21 15.09 16.77 -25.73
C ALA A 21 14.82 15.81 -24.54
N LEU A 22 13.96 16.19 -23.60
CA LEU A 22 13.50 15.33 -22.49
C LEU A 22 12.64 14.15 -22.97
N ILE A 23 11.82 14.34 -24.00
CA ILE A 23 11.04 13.25 -24.63
C ILE A 23 11.96 12.28 -25.39
N LEU A 24 13.06 12.78 -25.97
CA LEU A 24 14.04 11.94 -26.67
C LEU A 24 15.02 11.24 -25.72
N GLN A 25 15.33 11.83 -24.55
CA GLN A 25 16.16 11.20 -23.50
C GLN A 25 15.36 10.25 -22.60
N GLY A 26 14.08 10.55 -22.34
CA GLY A 26 13.18 9.67 -21.62
C GLY A 26 12.70 8.57 -22.55
N GLY A 27 13.32 7.39 -22.48
CA GLY A 27 13.08 6.22 -23.34
C GLY A 27 11.63 5.70 -23.34
N LEU A 28 10.72 6.46 -23.97
CA LEU A 28 9.29 6.20 -24.12
C LEU A 28 8.96 4.93 -24.93
N PHE A 29 9.95 4.14 -25.32
CA PHE A 29 9.79 2.83 -25.96
C PHE A 29 10.83 1.78 -25.51
N GLN A 30 11.55 2.00 -24.41
CA GLN A 30 12.04 0.80 -23.71
C GLN A 30 10.82 0.19 -23.04
N ALA A 31 10.27 -0.85 -23.67
CA ALA A 31 9.54 -1.87 -22.93
C ALA A 31 10.38 -2.11 -21.68
N GLN A 32 9.83 -1.81 -20.49
CA GLN A 32 10.45 -2.26 -19.26
C GLN A 32 10.40 -3.79 -19.34
N SER A 33 11.44 -4.39 -19.92
CA SER A 33 11.70 -5.82 -19.82
C SER A 33 12.01 -6.01 -18.34
N PHE A 34 11.00 -6.46 -17.61
CA PHE A 34 11.20 -6.87 -16.24
C PHE A 34 11.97 -8.18 -16.33
N GLU A 35 13.30 -8.09 -16.32
CA GLU A 35 14.23 -9.21 -16.42
C GLU A 35 13.82 -10.32 -15.44
N LEU A 36 13.39 -9.93 -14.23
CA LEU A 36 12.83 -10.84 -13.23
C LEU A 36 11.59 -11.63 -13.70
N ILE A 37 10.66 -10.98 -14.42
CA ILE A 37 9.45 -11.65 -14.95
C ILE A 37 9.82 -12.56 -16.12
N GLU A 38 10.78 -12.16 -16.95
CA GLU A 38 11.25 -12.98 -18.06
C GLU A 38 11.99 -14.23 -17.57
N GLU A 39 12.90 -14.08 -16.60
CA GLU A 39 13.60 -15.19 -15.94
C GLU A 39 12.62 -16.16 -15.28
N GLN A 40 11.66 -15.64 -14.50
CA GLN A 40 10.62 -16.45 -13.88
C GLN A 40 9.79 -17.18 -14.95
N THR A 41 9.39 -16.51 -16.04
CA THR A 41 8.62 -17.15 -17.11
C THR A 41 9.39 -18.31 -17.75
N VAL A 42 10.69 -18.15 -17.99
CA VAL A 42 11.56 -19.20 -18.54
C VAL A 42 11.70 -20.37 -17.56
N GLU A 43 11.87 -20.10 -16.26
CA GLU A 43 11.94 -21.13 -15.23
C GLU A 43 10.64 -21.95 -15.16
N PHE A 44 9.48 -21.28 -15.12
CA PHE A 44 8.17 -21.94 -15.12
C PHE A 44 7.96 -22.81 -16.37
N GLN A 45 8.32 -22.30 -17.55
CA GLN A 45 8.22 -23.04 -18.82
C GLN A 45 9.16 -24.24 -18.85
N THR A 46 10.39 -24.10 -18.36
CA THR A 46 11.39 -25.18 -18.30
C THR A 46 10.98 -26.26 -17.31
N ALA A 47 10.35 -25.89 -16.20
CA ALA A 47 9.80 -26.80 -15.21
C ALA A 47 8.48 -27.49 -15.65
N GLY A 48 7.95 -27.14 -16.83
CA GLY A 48 6.67 -27.66 -17.32
C GLY A 48 5.47 -27.20 -16.48
N LEU A 49 5.64 -26.13 -15.70
CA LEU A 49 4.61 -25.55 -14.87
C LEU A 49 3.77 -24.60 -15.73
N ILE A 50 2.53 -24.97 -16.00
CA ILE A 50 1.57 -24.06 -16.61
C ILE A 50 1.14 -23.08 -15.51
N PRO A 51 1.35 -21.76 -15.67
CA PRO A 51 0.84 -20.81 -14.70
C PRO A 51 -0.67 -21.02 -14.63
N PRO A 52 -1.25 -21.28 -13.43
CA PRO A 52 -2.69 -21.45 -13.32
C PRO A 52 -3.31 -20.18 -13.88
N THR A 53 -4.03 -20.30 -14.99
CA THR A 53 -4.78 -19.17 -15.54
C THR A 53 -6.09 -19.17 -14.77
N PRO A 54 -6.28 -18.25 -13.82
CA PRO A 54 -7.45 -18.30 -12.98
C PRO A 54 -8.68 -18.01 -13.82
N PHE A 55 -9.67 -18.88 -13.72
CA PHE A 55 -10.96 -18.69 -14.34
C PHE A 55 -11.82 -17.77 -13.47
N THR A 56 -12.82 -17.12 -14.06
CA THR A 56 -13.78 -16.30 -13.29
C THR A 56 -14.46 -17.09 -12.17
N SER A 57 -14.63 -18.40 -12.35
CA SER A 57 -15.13 -19.33 -11.33
C SER A 57 -14.25 -19.38 -10.07
N ASP A 58 -12.94 -19.22 -10.23
CA ASP A 58 -11.96 -19.32 -9.14
C ASP A 58 -12.04 -18.11 -8.20
N TYR A 59 -12.64 -17.02 -8.70
CA TYR A 59 -12.88 -15.78 -7.95
C TYR A 59 -14.29 -15.68 -7.37
N LEU A 60 -15.17 -16.66 -7.61
CA LEU A 60 -16.53 -16.59 -7.08
C LEU A 60 -16.52 -16.48 -5.57
N TYR A 61 -15.72 -17.31 -4.89
CA TYR A 61 -15.63 -17.29 -3.44
C TYR A 61 -15.09 -15.97 -2.88
N PRO A 62 -13.91 -15.45 -3.30
CA PRO A 62 -13.44 -14.13 -2.90
C PRO A 62 -14.47 -13.01 -3.15
N ARG A 63 -15.15 -13.05 -4.29
CA ARG A 63 -16.14 -12.03 -4.67
C ARG A 63 -17.35 -12.02 -3.73
N PHE A 64 -17.72 -13.13 -3.12
CA PHE A 64 -18.79 -13.18 -2.12
C PHE A 64 -18.33 -12.81 -0.71
N THR A 65 -17.03 -12.79 -0.44
CA THR A 65 -16.49 -12.57 0.91
C THR A 65 -15.93 -11.17 1.15
N ILE A 66 -15.68 -10.39 0.09
CA ILE A 66 -15.04 -9.07 0.22
C ILE A 66 -15.89 -8.02 0.96
N ASP A 67 -17.20 -8.22 1.08
CA ASP A 67 -18.10 -7.21 1.65
C ASP A 67 -18.31 -7.41 3.17
N HIS A 68 -17.76 -8.47 3.77
CA HIS A 68 -18.00 -8.80 5.18
C HIS A 68 -16.78 -8.51 6.07
N ALA A 69 -16.98 -7.71 7.12
CA ALA A 69 -15.89 -7.21 7.96
C ALA A 69 -15.05 -8.28 8.67
N PHE A 70 -15.63 -9.45 8.94
CA PHE A 70 -14.95 -10.55 9.61
C PHE A 70 -14.06 -11.39 8.69
N GLN A 71 -14.08 -11.13 7.38
CA GLN A 71 -13.30 -11.88 6.39
C GLN A 71 -11.90 -11.29 6.25
N GLU A 72 -10.89 -12.15 6.06
CA GLU A 72 -9.49 -11.72 5.89
C GLU A 72 -9.28 -10.89 4.62
N LEU A 73 -10.04 -11.18 3.57
CA LEU A 73 -9.97 -10.50 2.27
C LEU A 73 -11.06 -9.43 2.11
N VAL A 74 -11.58 -8.90 3.22
CA VAL A 74 -12.53 -7.78 3.18
C VAL A 74 -11.92 -6.58 2.44
N VAL A 75 -12.73 -5.93 1.61
CA VAL A 75 -12.33 -4.74 0.87
C VAL A 75 -13.04 -3.52 1.45
N VAL A 76 -12.29 -2.70 2.16
CA VAL A 76 -12.78 -1.46 2.79
C VAL A 76 -12.21 -0.26 2.05
N ASN A 77 -13.07 0.63 1.55
CA ASN A 77 -12.68 1.88 0.90
C ASN A 77 -13.84 2.88 0.84
N LYS A 78 -13.67 4.01 0.15
CA LYS A 78 -14.71 5.06 0.06
C LYS A 78 -16.04 4.63 -0.56
N GLN A 79 -16.04 3.55 -1.35
CA GLN A 79 -17.23 3.00 -2.00
C GLN A 79 -17.79 1.77 -1.26
N ARG A 80 -17.01 1.19 -0.34
CA ARG A 80 -17.34 -0.02 0.41
C ARG A 80 -17.00 0.22 1.87
N GLU A 81 -18.01 0.63 2.63
CA GLU A 81 -17.89 0.72 4.07
C GLU A 81 -17.69 -0.66 4.69
N LEU A 82 -17.21 -0.68 5.92
CA LEU A 82 -17.14 -1.89 6.71
C LEU A 82 -18.57 -2.34 7.06
N ASP A 83 -18.87 -3.64 7.01
CA ASP A 83 -20.18 -4.19 7.41
C ASP A 83 -20.02 -5.25 8.52
N PRO A 84 -20.49 -4.95 9.76
CA PRO A 84 -21.14 -3.71 10.17
C PRO A 84 -20.17 -2.51 10.24
N ILE A 85 -20.71 -1.29 10.17
CA ILE A 85 -19.92 -0.05 10.10
C ILE A 85 -19.03 0.18 11.34
N ASP A 86 -19.46 -0.32 12.49
CA ASP A 86 -18.80 -0.27 13.78
C ASP A 86 -18.10 -1.59 14.14
N TYR A 87 -17.85 -2.46 13.16
CA TYR A 87 -17.21 -3.74 13.40
C TYR A 87 -15.86 -3.58 14.13
N ALA A 88 -15.77 -4.22 15.28
CA ALA A 88 -14.55 -4.44 16.02
C ALA A 88 -14.17 -5.92 15.93
N PRO A 89 -12.94 -6.27 15.53
CA PRO A 89 -12.48 -7.65 15.57
C PRO A 89 -12.67 -8.24 16.97
N PRO A 90 -13.26 -9.45 17.10
CA PRO A 90 -13.55 -10.04 18.41
C PRO A 90 -12.29 -10.40 19.21
N THR A 91 -11.14 -10.46 18.52
CA THR A 91 -9.86 -10.73 19.12
C THR A 91 -8.83 -9.77 18.52
N LEU A 92 -8.23 -8.99 19.40
CA LEU A 92 -7.10 -8.13 19.11
C LEU A 92 -5.98 -8.54 20.06
N VAL A 93 -4.76 -8.57 19.53
CA VAL A 93 -3.57 -8.90 20.30
C VAL A 93 -2.57 -7.76 20.20
N THR A 94 -1.91 -7.46 21.31
CA THR A 94 -0.76 -6.55 21.30
C THR A 94 0.38 -7.22 20.57
N VAL A 95 0.93 -6.56 19.56
CA VAL A 95 2.10 -7.07 18.84
C VAL A 95 3.30 -6.98 19.79
N PRO A 96 4.07 -8.07 20.01
CA PRO A 96 5.19 -8.04 20.93
C PRO A 96 6.32 -7.16 20.40
N SER A 97 6.89 -6.31 21.25
CA SER A 97 8.13 -5.60 20.93
C SER A 97 9.34 -6.55 20.98
N SER A 98 10.28 -6.36 20.07
CA SER A 98 11.54 -7.10 19.95
C SER A 98 12.68 -6.18 19.46
N ALA A 99 13.87 -6.74 19.27
CA ALA A 99 14.96 -6.01 18.62
C ALA A 99 14.64 -5.67 17.15
N ALA A 100 13.81 -6.48 16.50
CA ALA A 100 13.38 -6.33 15.12
C ALA A 100 12.15 -5.41 14.96
N LEU A 101 11.30 -5.32 15.99
CA LEU A 101 10.05 -4.56 15.95
C LEU A 101 9.83 -3.72 17.22
N ASP A 102 9.66 -2.41 17.09
CA ASP A 102 9.28 -1.52 18.20
C ASP A 102 7.76 -1.26 18.19
N ASN A 103 7.08 -1.79 19.21
CA ASN A 103 5.70 -1.49 19.56
C ASN A 103 5.58 -0.95 21.00
N SER A 104 6.44 0.01 21.35
CA SER A 104 6.40 0.75 22.63
C SER A 104 5.07 1.45 22.93
N ARG A 105 4.19 1.57 21.92
CA ARG A 105 2.86 2.17 22.01
C ARG A 105 1.74 1.15 22.28
N GLU A 106 2.08 -0.12 22.48
CA GLU A 106 1.15 -1.21 22.79
C GLU A 106 0.01 -1.35 21.75
N LEU A 107 0.33 -1.09 20.48
CA LEU A 107 -0.64 -1.16 19.40
C LEU A 107 -1.09 -2.60 19.16
N VAL A 108 -2.37 -2.73 18.77
CA VAL A 108 -3.03 -4.02 18.61
C VAL A 108 -3.43 -4.29 17.17
N LEU A 109 -3.36 -5.56 16.78
CA LEU A 109 -3.78 -6.07 15.47
C LEU A 109 -4.63 -7.34 15.65
N ALA A 110 -5.32 -7.75 14.58
CA ALA A 110 -5.88 -9.09 14.52
C ALA A 110 -4.74 -10.13 14.60
N PRO A 111 -4.97 -11.32 15.21
CA PRO A 111 -3.90 -12.29 15.47
C PRO A 111 -3.07 -12.68 14.24
N LEU A 112 -3.73 -12.92 13.10
CA LEU A 112 -3.04 -13.30 11.86
C LEU A 112 -2.11 -12.18 11.36
N ALA A 113 -2.58 -10.93 11.38
CA ALA A 113 -1.80 -9.78 10.98
C ALA A 113 -0.65 -9.48 11.96
N ALA A 114 -0.86 -9.70 13.25
CA ALA A 114 0.19 -9.58 14.27
C ALA A 114 1.33 -10.56 14.03
N ALA A 115 1.01 -11.84 13.78
CA ALA A 115 2.01 -12.87 13.46
C ALA A 115 2.79 -12.52 12.18
N ALA A 116 2.07 -12.19 11.09
CA ALA A 116 2.71 -11.83 9.83
C ALA A 116 3.61 -10.59 9.92
N LEU A 117 3.26 -9.62 10.78
CA LEU A 117 4.10 -8.44 11.00
C LEU A 117 5.39 -8.76 11.77
N VAL A 118 5.33 -9.69 12.72
CA VAL A 118 6.52 -10.18 13.44
C VAL A 118 7.44 -10.91 12.46
N ASP A 119 6.90 -11.82 11.64
CA ASP A 119 7.68 -12.54 10.63
C ASP A 119 8.36 -11.58 9.64
N LEU A 120 7.62 -10.55 9.18
CA LEU A 120 8.18 -9.51 8.32
C LEU A 120 9.32 -8.74 9.00
N ALA A 121 9.14 -8.36 10.26
CA ALA A 121 10.15 -7.60 10.99
C ALA A 121 11.41 -8.42 11.24
N ASP A 122 11.27 -9.69 11.62
CA ASP A 122 12.40 -10.58 11.86
C ASP A 122 13.21 -10.81 10.57
N GLU A 123 12.54 -11.07 9.45
CA GLU A 123 13.20 -11.22 8.15
C GLU A 123 13.92 -9.93 7.72
N MET A 124 13.29 -8.76 7.90
CA MET A 124 13.93 -7.47 7.62
C MET A 124 15.17 -7.24 8.50
N PHE A 125 15.09 -7.62 9.78
CA PHE A 125 16.18 -7.46 10.73
C PHE A 125 17.35 -8.38 10.39
N ASP A 126 17.08 -9.65 10.05
CA ASP A 126 18.08 -10.63 9.63
C ASP A 126 18.80 -10.23 8.34
N GLN A 127 18.09 -9.56 7.41
CA GLN A 127 18.68 -8.97 6.21
C GLN A 127 19.46 -7.67 6.48
N GLY A 128 19.46 -7.16 7.72
CA GLY A 128 20.15 -5.93 8.09
C GLY A 128 19.47 -4.64 7.62
N VAL A 129 18.17 -4.70 7.24
CA VAL A 129 17.39 -3.53 6.82
C VAL A 129 17.12 -2.59 8.01
N GLY A 130 17.11 -3.14 9.23
CA GLY A 130 16.97 -2.40 10.48
C GLY A 130 15.75 -2.85 11.28
N GLN A 131 15.29 -1.98 12.19
CA GLN A 131 14.15 -2.23 13.07
C GLN A 131 12.87 -1.61 12.49
N LEU A 132 11.77 -2.36 12.50
CA LEU A 132 10.44 -1.89 12.12
C LEU A 132 9.78 -1.13 13.29
N PHE A 133 9.20 0.04 13.02
CA PHE A 133 8.49 0.84 14.03
C PHE A 133 6.99 0.89 13.77
N MET A 134 6.19 0.48 14.76
CA MET A 134 4.73 0.55 14.68
C MET A 134 4.21 1.93 15.10
N ASN A 135 3.68 2.69 14.15
CA ASN A 135 3.14 4.04 14.41
C ASN A 135 1.62 4.06 14.61
N SER A 136 0.89 3.22 13.89
CA SER A 136 -0.57 3.11 13.96
C SER A 136 -1.02 1.70 13.59
N ALA A 137 -2.13 1.27 14.19
CA ALA A 137 -2.71 -0.05 13.94
C ALA A 137 -4.26 0.05 13.97
N TYR A 138 -4.94 -0.89 14.64
CA TYR A 138 -6.38 -0.85 14.82
C TYR A 138 -6.87 0.50 15.38
N ARG A 139 -8.00 0.96 14.85
CA ARG A 139 -8.71 2.16 15.29
C ARG A 139 -10.20 1.84 15.32
N THR A 140 -10.88 2.28 16.37
CA THR A 140 -12.33 2.10 16.46
C THR A 140 -13.06 3.02 15.49
N TYR A 141 -14.32 2.70 15.21
CA TYR A 141 -15.17 3.54 14.37
C TYR A 141 -15.36 4.93 14.98
N GLU A 142 -15.59 5.02 16.28
CA GLU A 142 -15.80 6.29 17.00
C GLU A 142 -14.58 7.19 16.87
N TYR A 143 -13.38 6.64 17.06
CA TYR A 143 -12.13 7.39 16.87
C TYR A 143 -12.01 7.96 15.46
N GLN A 144 -12.38 7.17 14.44
CA GLN A 144 -12.31 7.61 13.05
C GLN A 144 -13.39 8.64 12.71
N ALA A 145 -14.59 8.52 13.29
CA ALA A 145 -15.65 9.51 13.15
C ALA A 145 -15.24 10.86 13.77
N GLU A 146 -14.71 10.85 14.99
CA GLU A 146 -14.19 12.05 15.66
C GLU A 146 -13.03 12.68 14.89
N LEU A 147 -12.10 11.85 14.37
CA LEU A 147 -11.02 12.33 13.52
C LEU A 147 -11.55 12.99 12.25
N PHE A 148 -12.56 12.39 11.62
CA PHE A 148 -13.19 12.96 10.43
C PHE A 148 -13.84 14.30 10.75
N GLU A 149 -14.68 14.39 11.78
CA GLU A 149 -15.31 15.64 12.23
C GLU A 149 -14.27 16.73 12.56
N SER A 150 -13.19 16.36 13.25
CA SER A 150 -12.09 17.27 13.55
C SER A 150 -11.46 17.84 12.28
N LYS A 151 -11.22 17.00 11.27
CA LYS A 151 -10.62 17.43 10.00
C LYS A 151 -11.58 18.25 9.15
N THR A 152 -12.85 17.89 9.08
CA THR A 152 -13.87 18.68 8.39
C THR A 152 -14.07 20.04 9.06
N THR A 153 -14.06 20.11 10.39
CA THR A 153 -14.14 21.40 11.12
C THR A 153 -12.93 22.28 10.82
N GLN A 154 -11.75 21.69 10.67
CA GLN A 154 -10.51 22.42 10.41
C GLN A 154 -10.39 22.91 8.95
N TYR A 155 -10.90 22.14 7.98
CA TYR A 155 -10.59 22.34 6.56
C TYR A 155 -11.79 22.52 5.62
N GLY A 156 -13.01 22.17 6.04
CA GLY A 156 -14.24 22.26 5.23
C GLY A 156 -14.73 20.93 4.68
#